data_AF-A0A517NLJ5-F1
#
_entry.id   AF-A0A517NLJ5-F1
#
_cell.length_a   1.000
_cell.length_b   1.000
_cell.length_c   1.000
_cell.angle_alpha   90.00
_cell.angle_beta   90.00
_cell.angle_gamma   90.00
#
_symmetry.space_group_name_H-M   'P 1'
#
loop_
_entity.id
_entity.type
_entity.pdbx_description
1 polymer ?
#
loop_
_entity_poly.entity_id
_entity_poly.type
_entity_poly.pdbx_seq_one_letter_code
_entity_poly.pdbx_strand_id
1 'polypeptide(L)'
;MANGTDLVEKLEDTVLAAIEATGAGDTKTALSKLLEAQMLLSVIPDGIVEKEQFTFDRESIERAIVNIRRRDNEASSGIVQVLSRPCRG
;
A
#
# COMPACT_ATOMS: atom_id res chain seq x y z
N MET A 1 -11.99 27.96 3.57
CA MET A 1 -10.75 27.19 3.38
C MET A 1 -11.10 25.74 3.71
N ALA A 2 -11.36 24.92 2.70
CA ALA A 2 -11.89 23.56 2.88
C ALA A 2 -11.07 22.48 2.15
N ASN A 3 -9.92 22.81 1.55
CA ASN A 3 -9.24 21.84 0.66
C ASN A 3 -8.32 20.84 1.38
N GLY A 4 -7.97 21.07 2.65
CA GLY A 4 -7.05 20.18 3.37
C GLY A 4 -7.74 18.91 3.85
N THR A 5 -8.92 19.04 4.45
CA THR A 5 -9.66 17.94 5.09
C THR A 5 -10.22 16.95 4.07
N ASP A 6 -10.71 17.41 2.92
CA ASP A 6 -11.21 16.53 1.85
C ASP A 6 -10.14 15.62 1.24
N LEU A 7 -8.89 16.10 1.12
CA LEU A 7 -7.79 15.28 0.57
C LEU A 7 -7.34 14.20 1.54
N VAL A 8 -7.43 14.49 2.82
CA VAL A 8 -7.07 13.61 3.92
C VAL A 8 -8.11 12.50 4.08
N GLU A 9 -9.39 12.83 4.13
CA GLU A 9 -10.48 11.84 4.17
C GLU A 9 -10.44 10.93 2.94
N LYS A 10 -10.18 11.51 1.76
CA LYS A 10 -10.00 10.74 0.53
C LYS A 10 -8.78 9.81 0.58
N LEU A 11 -7.70 10.22 1.23
CA LEU A 11 -6.53 9.37 1.42
C LEU A 11 -6.88 8.15 2.28
N GLU A 12 -7.58 8.34 3.40
CA GLU A 12 -8.01 7.23 4.26
C GLU A 12 -8.93 6.26 3.53
N ASP A 13 -9.94 6.77 2.83
CA ASP A 13 -10.86 5.96 2.03
C ASP A 13 -10.11 5.15 0.96
N THR A 14 -9.12 5.77 0.30
CA THR A 14 -8.29 5.11 -0.70
C THR A 14 -7.43 4.00 -0.10
N VAL A 15 -6.87 4.20 1.10
CA VAL A 15 -6.09 3.19 1.82
C VAL A 15 -6.98 2.04 2.30
N LEU A 16 -8.17 2.33 2.83
CA LEU A 16 -9.18 1.33 3.20
C LEU A 16 -9.58 0.46 2.00
N ALA A 17 -9.90 1.09 0.86
CA ALA A 17 -10.21 0.39 -0.38
C ALA A 17 -9.06 -0.51 -0.86
N ALA A 18 -7.80 -0.09 -0.66
CA ALA A 18 -6.64 -0.90 -0.97
C ALA A 18 -6.52 -2.14 -0.06
N ILE A 19 -6.83 -2.00 1.23
CA ILE A 19 -6.83 -3.10 2.20
C ILE A 19 -7.93 -4.10 1.86
N GLU A 20 -9.14 -3.62 1.55
CA GLU A 20 -10.26 -4.46 1.15
C GLU A 20 -9.96 -5.25 -0.13
N ALA A 21 -9.41 -4.58 -1.16
CA ALA A 21 -8.98 -5.24 -2.40
C ALA A 21 -7.88 -6.28 -2.14
N THR A 22 -6.95 -6.00 -1.22
CA THR A 22 -5.92 -6.97 -0.80
C THR A 22 -6.54 -8.18 -0.10
N GLY A 23 -7.53 -7.97 0.75
CA GLY A 23 -8.29 -9.04 1.43
C GLY A 23 -9.13 -9.88 0.46
N ALA A 24 -9.64 -9.27 -0.60
CA ALA A 24 -10.35 -9.95 -1.69
C ALA A 24 -9.42 -10.69 -2.67
N GLY A 25 -8.10 -10.52 -2.55
CA GLY A 25 -7.11 -11.12 -3.45
C GLY A 25 -6.96 -10.38 -4.79
N ASP A 26 -7.57 -9.20 -4.94
CA ASP A 26 -7.41 -8.34 -6.12
C ASP A 26 -6.16 -7.45 -5.97
N THR A 27 -5.01 -8.04 -6.25
CA THR A 27 -3.69 -7.36 -6.16
C THR A 27 -3.58 -6.17 -7.09
N LYS A 28 -4.25 -6.17 -8.23
CA LYS A 28 -4.21 -5.07 -9.21
C LYS A 28 -4.96 -3.85 -8.71
N THR A 29 -6.19 -4.05 -8.23
CA THR A 29 -7.00 -2.96 -7.67
C THR A 29 -6.33 -2.41 -6.41
N ALA A 30 -5.82 -3.28 -5.54
CA ALA A 30 -5.09 -2.86 -4.34
C ALA A 30 -3.85 -2.03 -4.68
N LEU A 31 -3.04 -2.45 -5.66
CA LEU A 31 -1.86 -1.71 -6.10
C LEU A 31 -2.23 -0.35 -6.70
N SER A 32 -3.27 -0.30 -7.52
CA SER A 32 -3.76 0.95 -8.10
C SER A 32 -4.18 1.93 -7.01
N LYS A 33 -4.87 1.46 -5.97
CA LYS A 33 -5.32 2.28 -4.85
C LYS A 33 -4.16 2.76 -3.98
N LEU A 34 -3.16 1.93 -3.71
CA LEU A 34 -1.96 2.38 -2.98
C LEU A 34 -1.15 3.44 -3.74
N LEU A 35 -1.07 3.34 -5.08
CA LEU A 35 -0.43 4.38 -5.90
C LEU A 35 -1.20 5.71 -5.87
N GLU A 36 -2.53 5.64 -5.88
CA GLU A 36 -3.41 6.79 -5.71
C GLU A 36 -3.19 7.44 -4.33
N ALA A 37 -3.11 6.63 -3.26
CA ALA A 37 -2.80 7.10 -1.91
C ALA A 37 -1.41 7.75 -1.81
N GLN A 38 -0.39 7.18 -2.46
CA GLN A 38 0.95 7.78 -2.51
C GLN A 38 0.95 9.15 -3.20
N MET A 39 0.17 9.29 -4.27
CA MET A 39 0.03 10.57 -4.97
C MET A 39 -0.70 11.60 -4.10
N LEU A 40 -1.76 11.20 -3.39
CA LEU A 40 -2.46 12.07 -2.46
C LEU A 40 -1.53 12.56 -1.33
N LEU A 41 -0.72 11.68 -0.75
CA LEU A 41 0.30 12.06 0.24
C LEU A 41 1.29 13.11 -0.30
N SER A 42 1.67 13.03 -1.58
CA SER A 42 2.60 14.00 -2.18
C SER A 42 2.00 15.40 -2.39
N VAL A 43 0.67 15.49 -2.42
CA VAL A 43 -0.09 16.73 -2.63
C VAL A 43 -0.49 17.37 -1.29
N ILE A 44 -0.64 16.56 -0.23
CA ILE A 44 -0.91 17.06 1.11
C ILE A 44 0.37 17.69 1.67
N PRO A 45 0.38 18.99 2.03
CA PRO A 45 1.53 19.64 2.61
C PRO A 45 1.86 19.03 3.99
N ASP A 46 3.14 18.77 4.27
CA ASP A 46 3.63 18.07 5.47
C ASP A 46 3.03 18.60 6.79
N GLY A 47 2.78 19.91 6.87
CA GLY A 47 2.22 20.55 8.07
C GLY A 47 0.74 20.25 8.38
N ILE A 48 0.01 19.56 7.49
CA ILE A 48 -1.35 19.06 7.75
C ILE A 48 -1.29 17.63 8.31
N VAL A 49 -0.41 16.79 7.75
CA VAL A 49 -0.25 15.38 8.15
C VAL A 49 0.19 15.26 9.63
N GLU A 50 1.07 16.15 10.09
CA GLU A 50 1.54 16.16 11.49
C GLU A 50 0.43 16.54 12.51
N LYS A 51 -0.63 17.24 12.09
CA LYS A 51 -1.69 17.68 13.01
C LYS A 51 -2.77 16.64 13.26
N GLU A 52 -2.99 15.72 12.32
CA GLU A 52 -4.12 14.78 12.36
C GLU A 52 -3.79 13.39 12.94
N GLN A 53 -2.61 13.18 13.55
CA GLN A 53 -2.20 11.86 14.08
C GLN A 53 -2.34 10.74 13.03
N PHE A 54 -1.86 10.99 11.81
CA PHE A 54 -1.90 10.00 10.75
C PHE A 54 -1.07 8.76 11.11
N THR A 55 -1.72 7.59 11.15
CA THR A 55 -1.07 6.29 11.37
C THR A 55 -0.38 5.74 10.12
N PHE A 56 -0.60 6.38 8.96
CA PHE A 56 -0.08 5.93 7.67
C PHE A 56 0.97 6.90 7.13
N ASP A 57 2.21 6.67 7.52
CA ASP A 57 3.37 7.34 6.93
C ASP A 57 3.67 6.86 5.50
N ARG A 58 4.39 7.71 4.75
CA ARG A 58 4.82 7.41 3.38
C ARG A 58 5.57 6.08 3.28
N GLU A 59 6.39 5.77 4.28
CA GLU A 59 7.15 4.52 4.34
C GLU A 59 6.22 3.29 4.45
N SER A 60 5.16 3.39 5.26
CA SER A 60 4.14 2.34 5.38
C SER A 60 3.42 2.08 4.05
N ILE A 61 3.06 3.11 3.29
CA ILE A 61 2.46 2.95 1.95
C ILE A 61 3.46 2.33 0.96
N GLU A 62 4.71 2.79 0.95
CA GLU A 62 5.75 2.23 0.07
C GLU A 62 6.03 0.75 0.37
N ARG A 63 6.08 0.36 1.66
CA ARG A 63 6.20 -1.04 2.07
C ARG A 63 5.00 -1.87 1.62
N ALA A 64 3.78 -1.34 1.72
CA ALA A 64 2.58 -2.02 1.24
C ALA A 64 2.62 -2.24 -0.27
N ILE A 65 3.02 -1.24 -1.07
CA ILE A 65 3.17 -1.36 -2.53
C ILE A 65 4.18 -2.47 -2.87
N VAL A 66 5.34 -2.48 -2.23
CA VAL A 66 6.37 -3.50 -2.46
C VAL A 66 5.86 -4.90 -2.12
N ASN A 67 5.14 -5.05 -1.01
CA ASN A 67 4.54 -6.33 -0.61
C ASN A 67 3.48 -6.83 -1.60
N ILE A 68 2.62 -5.93 -2.11
CA ILE A 68 1.63 -6.31 -3.12
C ILE A 68 2.30 -6.66 -4.44
N ARG A 69 3.29 -5.89 -4.90
CA ARG A 69 4.09 -6.23 -6.10
C ARG A 69 4.78 -7.57 -5.94
N ARG A 70 5.30 -7.88 -4.76
CA ARG A 70 5.92 -9.17 -4.47
C ARG A 70 4.90 -10.30 -4.56
N ARG A 71 3.71 -10.14 -3.96
CA ARG A 71 2.63 -11.14 -4.06
C ARG A 71 2.14 -11.34 -5.49
N ASP A 72 1.97 -10.26 -6.25
CA ASP A 72 1.59 -10.32 -7.66
C ASP A 72 2.66 -11.06 -8.48
N ASN A 73 3.94 -10.77 -8.21
CA ASN A 73 5.06 -11.47 -8.84
C ASN A 73 5.17 -12.94 -8.38
N GLU A 74 4.89 -13.27 -7.13
CA GLU A 74 4.84 -14.66 -6.63
C GLU A 74 3.63 -15.43 -7.20
N ALA A 75 2.50 -14.75 -7.44
CA ALA A 75 1.31 -15.34 -8.06
C ALA A 75 1.48 -15.53 -9.58
N SER A 76 2.16 -14.59 -10.26
CA SER A 76 2.39 -14.63 -11.70
C SER A 76 3.65 -15.43 -12.09
N SER A 77 4.58 -15.59 -11.15
CA SER A 77 5.81 -16.35 -11.31
C SER A 77 5.70 -17.58 -10.40
N GLY A 78 5.24 -18.70 -10.95
CA GLY A 78 5.29 -20.03 -10.30
C GLY A 78 6.73 -20.53 -10.10
N ILE A 79 7.66 -19.66 -9.73
CA ILE A 79 9.08 -19.97 -9.54
C ILE A 79 9.33 -20.19 -8.05
N VAL A 80 9.14 -21.46 -7.68
CA VAL A 80 9.96 -22.27 -6.79
C VAL A 80 10.51 -21.53 -5.55
N GLN A 81 9.79 -21.64 -4.42
CA GLN A 81 10.49 -21.80 -3.14
C GLN A 81 11.31 -23.09 -3.24
N VAL A 82 12.54 -22.97 -3.74
CA VAL A 82 13.58 -23.97 -3.48
C VAL A 82 13.81 -23.83 -1.98
N LEU A 83 13.05 -24.60 -1.21
CA LEU A 83 13.45 -24.99 0.12
C LEU A 83 14.81 -25.67 -0.06
N SER A 84 15.87 -24.89 0.08
CA SER A 84 17.21 -25.36 0.38
C SER A 84 17.12 -26.15 1.68
N ARG A 85 16.64 -27.39 1.58
CA ARG A 85 16.89 -28.40 2.60
C ARG A 85 18.41 -28.52 2.66
N PRO A 86 19.08 -28.27 3.79
CA PRO A 86 20.36 -28.91 3.99
C PRO A 86 20.07 -30.41 3.99
N CYS A 87 20.49 -31.10 2.92
CA CYS A 87 20.57 -32.54 2.91
C CYS A 87 21.41 -32.95 4.12
N ARG A 88 20.79 -33.68 5.04
CA ARG A 88 21.44 -34.40 6.12
C ARG A 88 22.45 -35.36 5.49
N GLY A 89 23.73 -35.18 5.79
CA GLY A 89 24.84 -36.06 5.43
C GLY A 89 25.91 -35.94 6.48
#